data_AF-A0A8T4ME69-F1
#
_entry.id   AF-A0A8T4ME69-F1
#
_cell.length_a   1.000
_cell.length_b   1.000
_cell.length_c   1.000
_cell.angle_alpha   90.00
_cell.angle_beta   90.00
_cell.angle_gamma   90.00
#
_symmetry.space_group_name_H-M   'P 1'
#
loop_
_entity.id
_entity.type
_entity.pdbx_description
1 polymer ?
#
loop_
_entity_poly.entity_id
_entity_poly.type
_entity_poly.pdbx_seq_one_letter_code
_entity_poly.pdbx_strand_id
1 'polypeptide(L)' 'MKPGPAIAQQLGPMGVNLGKVISDVNTATSGFKGLKVPVELDVNPKTKGYSIEVLSPQK' A
#
# COMPACT_ATOMS: atom_id res chain seq x y z
N MET A 1 -9.48 6.85 5.09
CA MET A 1 -8.37 6.53 6.02
C MET A 1 -7.19 7.39 5.62
N LYS A 2 -6.58 8.14 6.56
CA LYS A 2 -5.36 8.92 6.26
C LYS A 2 -4.20 7.96 5.96
N PRO A 3 -3.19 8.35 5.16
CA PRO A 3 -2.04 7.50 4.89
C PRO A 3 -1.45 7.04 6.22
N GLY A 4 -1.23 5.73 6.38
CA GLY A 4 -0.40 5.27 7.49
C GLY A 4 0.95 5.99 7.38
N PRO A 5 1.46 6.61 8.46
CA PRO A 5 2.70 7.38 8.40
C PRO A 5 3.89 6.55 7.87
N ALA A 6 3.86 5.24 8.06
CA ALA A 6 4.83 4.29 7.50
C ALA A 6 4.88 4.31 5.95
N ILE A 7 3.72 4.30 5.28
CA ILE A 7 3.65 4.25 3.80
C ILE A 7 4.13 5.56 3.19
N ALA A 8 3.76 6.69 3.78
CA ALA A 8 4.20 8.01 3.32
C ALA A 8 5.71 8.21 3.45
N GLN A 9 6.33 7.71 4.54
CA GLN A 9 7.78 7.80 4.74
C GLN A 9 8.58 6.91 3.79
N GLN A 10 8.10 5.71 3.49
CA GLN A 10 8.82 4.78 2.60
C GLN A 10 8.67 5.16 1.11
N LEU A 11 7.48 5.61 0.67
CA LEU A 11 7.23 5.92 -0.75
C LEU A 11 7.58 7.34 -1.17
N GLY A 12 7.67 8.28 -0.22
CA GLY A 12 8.13 9.65 -0.47
C GLY A 12 9.47 9.72 -1.22
N PRO A 13 10.54 9.08 -0.73
CA PRO A 13 11.85 9.12 -1.40
C PRO A 13 11.91 8.30 -2.70
N MET A 14 10.95 7.40 -2.94
CA MET A 14 10.92 6.54 -4.13
C MET A 14 10.22 7.19 -5.34
N GLY A 15 9.58 8.36 -5.16
CA GLY A 15 8.92 9.09 -6.24
C GLY A 15 7.70 8.37 -6.83
N VAL A 16 7.10 7.46 -6.07
CA VAL A 16 5.91 6.69 -6.45
C VAL A 16 4.66 7.50 -6.14
N ASN A 17 3.61 7.36 -6.95
CA ASN A 17 2.37 8.11 -6.73
C ASN A 17 1.59 7.52 -5.54
N LEU A 18 1.78 8.12 -4.37
CA LEU A 18 1.18 7.71 -3.11
C LEU A 18 -0.36 7.63 -3.19
N GLY A 19 -0.99 8.58 -3.87
CA GLY A 19 -2.45 8.58 -4.03
C GLY A 19 -2.96 7.36 -4.79
N LYS A 20 -2.22 6.92 -5.81
CA LYS A 20 -2.57 5.74 -6.61
C LYS A 20 -2.41 4.45 -5.80
N VAL A 21 -1.29 4.31 -5.07
CA VAL A 21 -1.06 3.16 -4.18
C VAL A 21 -2.17 3.04 -3.15
N ILE A 22 -2.56 4.15 -2.52
CA ILE A 22 -3.63 4.14 -1.50
C ILE A 22 -4.97 3.72 -2.11
N SER A 23 -5.30 4.22 -3.30
CA SER A 23 -6.55 3.86 -3.96
C SER A 23 -6.58 2.37 -4.31
N ASP A 24 -5.47 1.84 -4.82
CA ASP A 24 -5.31 0.43 -5.17
C ASP A 24 -5.41 -0.46 -3.90
N VAL A 25 -4.69 -0.11 -2.83
CA VAL A 25 -4.75 -0.81 -1.54
C VAL A 25 -6.16 -0.77 -0.95
N ASN A 26 -6.80 0.40 -0.90
CA ASN A 26 -8.14 0.55 -0.31
C ASN A 26 -9.21 -0.20 -1.12
N THR A 27 -9.02 -0.34 -2.43
CA THR A 27 -9.88 -1.18 -3.28
C THR A 27 -9.70 -2.65 -2.94
N ALA A 28 -8.45 -3.12 -2.90
CA ALA A 28 -8.12 -4.51 -2.60
C ALA A 28 -8.47 -4.92 -1.15
N THR A 29 -8.40 -3.96 -0.21
CA THR A 29 -8.71 -4.17 1.21
C THR A 29 -10.14 -3.78 1.61
N SER A 30 -10.99 -3.34 0.66
CA SER A 30 -12.35 -2.86 0.95
C SER A 30 -13.22 -3.92 1.65
N GLY A 31 -12.99 -5.20 1.35
CA GLY A 31 -13.67 -6.33 2.00
C GLY A 31 -13.23 -6.60 3.45
N PHE A 32 -12.12 -6.01 3.89
CA PHE A 32 -11.53 -6.20 5.23
C PHE A 32 -11.68 -4.97 6.12
N LYS A 33 -12.69 -4.13 5.85
CA LYS A 33 -12.99 -2.94 6.66
C LYS A 33 -13.12 -3.30 8.15
N GLY A 34 -12.26 -2.70 8.95
CA GLY A 34 -12.24 -2.88 10.41
C GLY A 34 -11.20 -3.90 10.91
N LEU A 35 -10.47 -4.57 10.00
CA LEU A 35 -9.37 -5.48 10.35
C LEU A 35 -8.01 -4.86 9.99
N LYS A 36 -6.98 -5.19 10.76
CA LYS A 36 -5.58 -4.88 10.37
C LYS A 36 -5.14 -5.92 9.35
N VAL A 37 -4.94 -5.48 8.12
CA VAL A 37 -4.48 -6.32 7.02
C VAL A 37 -3.01 -5.99 6.73
N PRO A 38 -2.10 -6.98 6.77
CA PRO A 38 -0.74 -6.79 6.31
C PRO A 38 -0.72 -6.62 4.79
N VAL A 39 -0.01 -5.60 4.33
CA VAL A 39 0.14 -5.30 2.89
C VAL A 39 1.62 -5.26 2.59
N GLU A 40 2.02 -6.05 1.60
CA GLU A 40 3.38 -6.05 1.07
C GLU A 40 3.39 -5.18 -0.19
N LEU A 41 4.39 -4.31 -0.28
CA LEU A 41 4.52 -3.36 -1.37
C LEU A 41 5.92 -3.47 -1.95
N ASP A 42 5.98 -4.04 -3.16
CA ASP A 42 7.21 -4.17 -3.90
C ASP A 42 7.35 -2.98 -4.83
N VAL A 43 8.40 -2.18 -4.65
CA VAL A 43 8.61 -0.96 -5.43
C VAL A 43 9.92 -1.06 -6.17
N ASN A 44 9.84 -0.92 -7.50
CA ASN A 44 11.01 -0.94 -8.34
C ASN A 44 11.46 0.50 -8.64
N PRO A 45 12.57 0.97 -8.04
CA PRO A 45 13.03 2.36 -8.19
C PRO A 45 13.50 2.68 -9.62
N LYS A 46 13.78 1.67 -10.45
CA LYS A 46 14.22 1.87 -11.84
C LYS A 46 13.04 2.10 -12.80
N THR A 47 11.96 1.33 -12.64
CA THR A 47 10.80 1.39 -13.54
C THR A 47 9.67 2.25 -12.99
N LYS A 48 9.77 2.72 -11.73
CA LYS A 48 8.68 3.35 -10.97
C LYS A 48 7.42 2.49 -10.88
N GLY A 49 7.53 1.22 -11.24
CA GLY A 49 6.49 0.22 -11.07
C GLY A 49 6.42 -0.18 -9.60
N TYR A 50 5.21 -0.44 -9.13
CA TYR A 50 4.97 -0.99 -7.81
C TYR A 50 3.95 -2.12 -7.92
N SER A 51 4.12 -3.15 -7.08
CA SER A 51 3.18 -4.26 -6.92
C SER A 51 2.64 -4.23 -5.50
N ILE A 52 1.33 -4.43 -5.34
CA ILE A 52 0.66 -4.47 -4.04
C ILE A 52 0.15 -5.88 -3.84
N GLU A 53 0.63 -6.54 -2.79
CA GLU A 53 0.09 -7.82 -2.33
C GLU A 53 -0.63 -7.61 -1.00
N VAL A 54 -1.92 -7.91 -1.01
CA VAL A 54 -2.74 -7.88 0.19
C VAL A 54 -2.75 -9.29 0.77
N LEU A 55 -2.10 -9.46 1.92
CA LEU A 55 -2.12 -10.73 2.63
C LEU A 55 -3.41 -10.84 3.43
N SER A 56 -3.91 -12.07 3.58
CA SER A 56 -5.09 -12.29 4.43
C SER A 56 -4.75 -11.96 5.88
N PRO A 57 -5.64 -11.29 6.64
CA PRO A 57 -5.42 -11.01 8.05
C PRO A 57 -5.33 -12.34 8.80
N GLN A 58 -4.11 -12.75 9.15
CA GLN A 58 -3.90 -13.86 10.07
C GLN A 58 -4.30 -13.35 11.46
N LYS A 59 -5.29 -14.02 12.04
CA LYS A 59 -5.91 -13.71 13.32
C LYS A 59 -4.89 -13.70 14.46
#